data_AF-A0A427Y0P0-F1
#
_entry.id   AF-A0A427Y0P0-F1
#
_cell.length_a   1.000
_cell.length_b   1.000
_cell.length_c   1.000
_cell.angle_alpha   90.00
_cell.angle_beta   90.00
_cell.angle_gamma   90.00
#
_symmetry.space_group_name_H-M   'P 1'
#
loop_
_entity.id
_entity.type
_entity.pdbx_description
1 polymer ?
#
loop_
_entity_poly.entity_id
_entity_poly.type
_entity_poly.pdbx_seq_one_letter_code
_entity_poly.pdbx_strand_id
1 'polypeptide(L)'
;MPHITDLIARDDRPFHTFEFFPPRTEPGVANLLDRVARLAASPLRAPLAVSVTWGAGGSTADRSLELAENIARMGIDVILHMTCTNMPKAKVDAALKRARAIGISNILALRGDAPRGEEYALHASDHADEFQHADDLVRHVRKEHGDYFCIGVAGYPTPHPDSENADSDIKWLKAKCDAGADFIVTQLFYDVPSFVEWVARCRAAGISQPIIPGVMPIQNYVSFRRLVNLTKCPVPEGIMRDLEPIKGDDAAVKLYGAKVATELVQGLIASKVVRGVHFCTLNLEKSVRTILENLEWTAAVPVPIRGSPHTRHNQLIADDGVPAPSGADSLSISPSDASVLAQWGLNRAHQTAPQASPAKPPLPTAGEDSWDEFPNGRFTDVRSPAYGEIDGWGSGLKITPAQALKEWGTPATPADLSSLFTRYLHCDPAAPTTPFCDMPLSPESETILPFLIELNSAERQYWTVGSQPAVDAARSEDAVHGWGPPGGYVFQKAYAEFFVPLAQVQKLERKLVSENPNGRISMYAANRRGDYLTNTLKDAVNAVTWAAFPGQEIVQSTIIEEISFLAWKEEAFDIWREWSLLYPRASPARKLLEDVSENWWLVSVIHHDYKDAKGLWRFLLDE
;
A
#
# COMPACT_ATOMS: atom_id res chain seq x y z
N MET A 1 -3.59 6.26 -27.99
CA MET A 1 -2.67 7.18 -27.30
C MET A 1 -1.38 7.29 -28.14
N PRO A 2 -0.58 8.35 -28.00
CA PRO A 2 0.78 8.40 -28.54
C PRO A 2 1.71 7.40 -27.82
N HIS A 3 2.82 7.05 -28.49
CA HIS A 3 3.93 6.34 -27.85
C HIS A 3 4.67 7.28 -26.90
N ILE A 4 5.03 6.79 -25.71
CA ILE A 4 5.71 7.60 -24.70
C ILE A 4 7.09 8.08 -25.19
N THR A 5 7.78 7.29 -26.02
CA THR A 5 9.06 7.68 -26.63
C THR A 5 8.90 8.91 -27.54
N ASP A 6 7.81 8.99 -28.30
CA ASP A 6 7.48 10.18 -29.10
C ASP A 6 7.21 11.39 -28.20
N LEU A 7 6.46 11.19 -27.11
CA LEU A 7 6.17 12.24 -26.14
C LEU A 7 7.46 12.78 -25.49
N ILE A 8 8.37 11.89 -25.12
CA ILE A 8 9.69 12.22 -24.58
C ILE A 8 10.49 13.02 -25.63
N ALA A 9 10.44 12.64 -26.91
CA ALA A 9 11.20 13.30 -27.96
C ALA A 9 10.66 14.70 -28.36
N ARG A 10 9.39 15.01 -28.07
CA ARG A 10 8.74 16.27 -28.50
C ARG A 10 9.12 17.51 -27.70
N ASP A 11 9.56 17.34 -26.46
CA ASP A 11 9.83 18.45 -25.54
C ASP A 11 11.15 18.20 -24.81
N ASP A 12 11.98 19.24 -24.72
CA ASP A 12 13.28 19.19 -24.03
C ASP A 12 13.19 19.56 -22.55
N ARG A 13 12.04 20.04 -22.09
CA ARG A 13 11.82 20.33 -20.68
C ARG A 13 11.76 19.04 -19.84
N PRO A 14 12.14 19.09 -18.55
CA PRO A 14 12.03 17.93 -17.67
C PRO A 14 10.61 17.36 -17.63
N PHE A 15 10.44 16.04 -17.55
CA PHE A 15 9.12 15.41 -17.46
C PHE A 15 9.01 14.50 -16.24
N HIS A 16 7.78 14.14 -15.88
CA HIS A 16 7.52 13.07 -14.92
C HIS A 16 6.40 12.15 -15.40
N THR A 17 6.36 10.98 -14.80
CA THR A 17 5.24 10.04 -14.86
C THR A 17 4.91 9.60 -13.43
N PHE A 18 3.68 9.15 -13.18
CA PHE A 18 3.27 8.60 -11.88
C PHE A 18 2.98 7.11 -12.00
N GLU A 19 3.24 6.35 -10.94
CA GLU A 19 2.76 4.97 -10.80
C GLU A 19 1.67 4.88 -9.73
N PHE A 20 0.58 4.19 -10.06
CA PHE A 20 -0.50 3.85 -9.14
C PHE A 20 -0.81 2.35 -9.21
N PHE A 21 -1.29 1.79 -8.11
CA PHE A 21 -1.79 0.43 -8.04
C PHE A 21 -3.32 0.41 -7.92
N PRO A 22 -4.00 -0.64 -8.44
CA PRO A 22 -5.45 -0.74 -8.34
C PRO A 22 -5.89 -0.86 -6.86
N PRO A 23 -6.72 0.07 -6.34
CA PRO A 23 -7.26 -0.03 -4.98
C PRO A 23 -8.09 -1.28 -4.80
N ARG A 24 -8.22 -1.73 -3.55
CA ARG A 24 -8.92 -2.98 -3.23
C ARG A 24 -10.44 -2.84 -3.16
N THR A 25 -10.93 -1.63 -2.95
CA THR A 25 -12.33 -1.31 -2.69
C THR A 25 -12.84 -0.29 -3.72
N GLU A 26 -14.13 -0.32 -4.03
CA GLU A 26 -14.74 0.65 -4.94
C GLU A 26 -14.60 2.11 -4.46
N PRO A 27 -14.77 2.43 -3.15
CA PRO A 27 -14.51 3.77 -2.65
C PRO A 27 -13.04 4.20 -2.85
N GLY A 28 -12.08 3.29 -2.63
CA GLY A 28 -10.67 3.54 -2.89
C GLY A 28 -10.39 3.85 -4.37
N VAL A 29 -11.07 3.17 -5.31
CA VAL A 29 -10.98 3.47 -6.75
C VAL A 29 -11.48 4.88 -7.06
N ALA A 30 -12.65 5.25 -6.54
CA ALA A 30 -13.21 6.59 -6.77
C ALA A 30 -12.27 7.70 -6.25
N ASN A 31 -11.76 7.55 -5.03
CA ASN A 31 -10.82 8.49 -4.43
C ASN A 31 -9.47 8.54 -5.17
N LEU A 32 -8.99 7.40 -5.68
CA LEU A 32 -7.77 7.37 -6.50
C LEU A 32 -7.95 8.17 -7.78
N LEU A 33 -9.08 8.02 -8.47
CA LEU A 33 -9.34 8.74 -9.72
C LEU A 33 -9.42 10.25 -9.49
N ASP A 34 -10.04 10.70 -8.39
CA ASP A 34 -10.02 12.10 -7.98
C ASP A 34 -8.60 12.59 -7.69
N ARG A 35 -7.77 11.78 -7.04
CA ARG A 35 -6.37 12.07 -6.75
C ARG A 35 -5.52 12.19 -8.02
N VAL A 36 -5.68 11.27 -8.97
CA VAL A 36 -5.05 11.32 -10.28
C VAL A 36 -5.47 12.61 -11.02
N ALA A 37 -6.75 12.98 -10.96
CA ALA A 37 -7.25 14.21 -11.57
C ALA A 37 -6.56 15.45 -10.98
N ARG A 38 -6.42 15.52 -9.64
CA ARG A 38 -5.75 16.64 -8.95
C ARG A 38 -4.26 16.72 -9.26
N LEU A 39 -3.56 15.59 -9.30
CA LEU A 39 -2.13 15.53 -9.60
C LEU A 39 -1.81 15.89 -11.06
N ALA A 40 -2.74 15.60 -11.97
CA ALA A 40 -2.58 15.95 -13.37
C ALA A 40 -3.07 17.38 -13.71
N ALA A 41 -3.86 18.00 -12.83
CA ALA A 41 -4.44 19.32 -13.05
C ALA A 41 -3.50 20.48 -12.66
N SER A 42 -3.77 21.65 -13.24
CA SER A 42 -3.17 22.93 -12.84
C SER A 42 -3.40 23.20 -11.34
N PRO A 43 -2.42 23.78 -10.60
CA PRO A 43 -1.20 24.44 -11.07
C PRO A 43 0.00 23.52 -11.31
N LEU A 44 -0.11 22.22 -11.06
CA LEU A 44 0.98 21.27 -11.32
C LEU A 44 1.11 21.04 -12.82
N ARG A 45 2.34 20.81 -13.27
CA ARG A 45 2.56 20.32 -14.64
C ARG A 45 1.94 18.93 -14.76
N ALA A 46 1.17 18.69 -15.82
CA ALA A 46 0.59 17.38 -16.09
C ALA A 46 1.70 16.32 -16.29
N PRO A 47 1.50 15.08 -15.82
CA PRO A 47 2.41 13.97 -16.08
C PRO A 47 2.39 13.62 -17.57
N LEU A 48 3.52 13.12 -18.07
CA LEU A 48 3.62 12.64 -19.45
C LEU A 48 2.75 11.39 -19.69
N ALA A 49 2.64 10.56 -18.66
CA ALA A 49 1.80 9.38 -18.61
C ALA A 49 1.62 8.93 -17.15
N VAL A 50 0.60 8.11 -16.91
CA VAL A 50 0.37 7.40 -15.66
C VAL A 50 0.53 5.91 -15.87
N SER A 51 1.33 5.27 -15.02
CA SER A 51 1.52 3.84 -14.99
C SER A 51 0.55 3.18 -14.03
N VAL A 52 -0.03 2.05 -14.44
CA VAL A 52 -0.94 1.24 -13.63
C VAL A 52 -0.30 -0.13 -13.41
N THR A 53 -0.06 -0.48 -12.15
CA THR A 53 0.60 -1.74 -11.78
C THR A 53 -0.26 -2.96 -12.06
N TRP A 54 0.39 -4.12 -12.13
CA TRP A 54 -0.23 -5.40 -12.46
C TRP A 54 0.37 -6.49 -11.55
N GLY A 55 -0.49 -7.13 -10.75
CA GLY A 55 -0.07 -8.17 -9.81
C GLY A 55 0.52 -9.40 -10.48
N ALA A 56 1.42 -10.10 -9.78
CA ALA A 56 2.04 -11.34 -10.26
C ALA A 56 0.97 -12.38 -10.67
N GLY A 57 1.21 -13.13 -11.76
CA GLY A 57 0.23 -14.07 -12.32
C GLY A 57 -1.08 -13.43 -12.82
N GLY A 58 -1.14 -12.11 -12.88
CA GLY A 58 -2.36 -11.35 -13.20
C GLY A 58 -3.46 -11.51 -12.16
N SER A 59 -3.10 -11.55 -10.88
CA SER A 59 -4.05 -11.51 -9.77
C SER A 59 -4.95 -10.26 -9.79
N THR A 60 -4.42 -9.13 -10.27
CA THR A 60 -5.16 -7.85 -10.36
C THR A 60 -5.56 -7.48 -11.79
N ALA A 61 -5.43 -8.39 -12.77
CA ALA A 61 -5.57 -8.11 -14.20
C ALA A 61 -6.79 -7.25 -14.57
N ASP A 62 -7.98 -7.65 -14.10
CA ASP A 62 -9.23 -6.96 -14.42
C ASP A 62 -9.29 -5.57 -13.76
N ARG A 63 -8.92 -5.46 -12.47
CA ARG A 63 -8.88 -4.17 -11.75
C ARG A 63 -7.87 -3.20 -12.35
N SER A 64 -6.69 -3.70 -12.76
CA SER A 64 -5.66 -2.90 -13.44
C SER A 64 -6.17 -2.36 -14.78
N LEU A 65 -6.87 -3.19 -15.58
CA LEU A 65 -7.45 -2.76 -16.85
C LEU A 65 -8.59 -1.76 -16.67
N GLU A 66 -9.45 -1.95 -15.68
CA GLU A 66 -10.53 -1.01 -15.35
C GLU A 66 -10.00 0.35 -14.86
N LEU A 67 -8.99 0.35 -13.99
CA LEU A 67 -8.32 1.57 -13.55
C LEU A 67 -7.65 2.29 -14.74
N ALA A 68 -6.92 1.55 -15.58
CA ALA A 68 -6.31 2.09 -16.78
C ALA A 68 -7.34 2.68 -17.75
N GLU A 69 -8.49 2.03 -17.93
CA GLU A 69 -9.59 2.54 -18.76
C GLU A 69 -10.17 3.84 -18.20
N ASN A 70 -10.38 3.94 -16.89
CA ASN A 70 -10.87 5.16 -16.26
C ASN A 70 -9.88 6.32 -16.41
N ILE A 71 -8.58 6.08 -16.19
CA ILE A 71 -7.53 7.09 -16.37
C ILE A 71 -7.42 7.53 -17.84
N ALA A 72 -7.50 6.58 -18.78
CA ALA A 72 -7.53 6.87 -20.21
C ALA A 72 -8.70 7.78 -20.60
N ARG A 73 -9.90 7.55 -20.03
CA ARG A 73 -11.10 8.38 -20.26
C ARG A 73 -10.96 9.81 -19.73
N MET A 74 -10.10 10.03 -18.73
CA MET A 74 -9.76 11.38 -18.23
C MET A 74 -8.86 12.17 -19.21
N GLY A 75 -8.36 11.52 -20.26
CA GLY A 75 -7.46 12.11 -21.25
C GLY A 75 -5.98 12.04 -20.87
N ILE A 76 -5.63 11.18 -19.91
CA ILE A 76 -4.26 10.96 -19.45
C ILE A 76 -3.72 9.72 -20.15
N ASP A 77 -2.51 9.81 -20.71
CA ASP A 77 -1.84 8.68 -21.34
C ASP A 77 -1.46 7.62 -20.30
N VAL A 78 -1.65 6.34 -20.64
CA VAL A 78 -1.45 5.23 -19.71
C VAL A 78 -0.29 4.33 -20.15
N ILE A 79 0.53 3.92 -19.19
CA ILE A 79 1.48 2.80 -19.29
C ILE A 79 0.87 1.64 -18.49
N LEU A 80 0.46 0.56 -19.15
CA LEU A 80 -0.10 -0.59 -18.46
C LEU A 80 1.00 -1.60 -18.15
N HIS A 81 1.20 -1.94 -16.87
CA HIS A 81 2.10 -3.04 -16.50
C HIS A 81 1.52 -4.37 -16.95
N MET A 82 2.38 -5.29 -17.38
CA MET A 82 2.01 -6.68 -17.67
C MET A 82 3.14 -7.61 -17.26
N THR A 83 2.86 -8.52 -16.33
CA THR A 83 3.77 -9.61 -15.98
C THR A 83 3.61 -10.77 -16.99
N CYS A 84 4.55 -11.70 -17.06
CA CYS A 84 4.47 -12.82 -18.02
C CYS A 84 4.55 -14.21 -17.38
N THR A 85 5.17 -14.33 -16.21
CA THR A 85 5.21 -15.59 -15.46
C THR A 85 3.84 -15.93 -14.86
N ASN A 86 3.54 -17.24 -14.78
CA ASN A 86 2.30 -17.79 -14.22
C ASN A 86 1.01 -17.28 -14.89
N MET A 87 1.07 -16.89 -16.16
CA MET A 87 -0.10 -16.52 -16.95
C MET A 87 -0.19 -17.34 -18.23
N PRO A 88 -1.34 -18.00 -18.49
CA PRO A 88 -1.60 -18.60 -19.78
C PRO A 88 -1.50 -17.54 -20.88
N LYS A 89 -0.88 -17.85 -22.03
CA LYS A 89 -0.80 -16.93 -23.17
C LYS A 89 -2.15 -16.37 -23.60
N ALA A 90 -3.21 -17.17 -23.52
CA ALA A 90 -4.57 -16.70 -23.79
C ALA A 90 -4.99 -15.51 -22.90
N LYS A 91 -4.55 -15.48 -21.63
CA LYS A 91 -4.81 -14.37 -20.71
C LYS A 91 -4.03 -13.12 -21.09
N VAL A 92 -2.75 -13.29 -21.47
CA VAL A 92 -1.91 -12.20 -22.00
C VAL A 92 -2.52 -11.62 -23.29
N ASP A 93 -2.91 -12.47 -24.23
CA ASP A 93 -3.53 -12.07 -25.50
C ASP A 93 -4.86 -11.33 -25.28
N ALA A 94 -5.69 -11.81 -24.34
CA ALA A 94 -6.94 -11.16 -23.99
C ALA A 94 -6.69 -9.76 -23.39
N ALA A 95 -5.71 -9.63 -22.50
CA ALA A 95 -5.33 -8.35 -21.90
C ALA A 95 -4.79 -7.37 -22.95
N LEU A 96 -3.91 -7.80 -23.86
CA LEU A 96 -3.39 -6.96 -24.95
C LEU A 96 -4.50 -6.50 -25.91
N LYS A 97 -5.44 -7.40 -26.25
CA LYS A 97 -6.61 -7.05 -27.07
C LYS A 97 -7.49 -6.00 -26.38
N ARG A 98 -7.73 -6.15 -25.07
CA ARG A 98 -8.51 -5.18 -24.28
C ARG A 98 -7.80 -3.84 -24.17
N ALA A 99 -6.50 -3.82 -23.87
CA ALA A 99 -5.69 -2.61 -23.83
C ALA A 99 -5.75 -1.84 -25.16
N ARG A 100 -5.59 -2.55 -26.29
CA ARG A 100 -5.72 -1.98 -27.64
C ARG A 100 -7.13 -1.44 -27.93
N ALA A 101 -8.18 -2.14 -27.48
CA ALA A 101 -9.56 -1.67 -27.65
C ALA A 101 -9.86 -0.39 -26.86
N ILE A 102 -9.25 -0.22 -25.68
CA ILE A 102 -9.32 1.00 -24.86
C ILE A 102 -8.48 2.14 -25.49
N GLY A 103 -7.55 1.82 -26.39
CA GLY A 103 -6.65 2.77 -27.04
C GLY A 103 -5.33 3.00 -26.31
N ILE A 104 -5.02 2.16 -25.32
CA ILE A 104 -3.72 2.12 -24.63
C ILE A 104 -2.68 1.62 -25.63
N SER A 105 -1.59 2.37 -25.75
CA SER A 105 -0.49 2.08 -26.66
C SER A 105 0.85 1.96 -25.96
N ASN A 106 0.92 2.04 -24.63
CA ASN A 106 2.16 1.88 -23.88
C ASN A 106 2.01 0.73 -22.87
N ILE A 107 2.92 -0.25 -22.94
CA ILE A 107 2.94 -1.41 -22.04
C ILE A 107 4.30 -1.46 -21.34
N LEU A 108 4.34 -1.77 -20.04
CA LEU A 108 5.57 -2.14 -19.34
C LEU A 108 5.61 -3.66 -19.20
N ALA A 109 6.45 -4.31 -20.01
CA ALA A 109 6.62 -5.76 -20.01
C ALA A 109 7.56 -6.19 -18.87
N LEU A 110 7.04 -7.01 -17.98
CA LEU A 110 7.70 -7.47 -16.76
C LEU A 110 7.71 -9.00 -16.71
N ARG A 111 8.71 -9.57 -16.04
CA ARG A 111 8.70 -11.00 -15.73
C ARG A 111 7.57 -11.33 -14.75
N GLY A 112 7.44 -10.52 -13.70
CA GLY A 112 6.78 -10.92 -12.47
C GLY A 112 7.76 -11.62 -11.52
N ASP A 113 7.39 -11.73 -10.26
CA ASP A 113 8.16 -12.49 -9.29
C ASP A 113 8.13 -13.98 -9.64
N ALA A 114 9.22 -14.68 -9.30
CA ALA A 114 9.37 -16.08 -9.66
C ALA A 114 8.17 -16.93 -9.20
N PRO A 115 7.73 -17.92 -10.01
CA PRO A 115 6.84 -18.96 -9.50
C PRO A 115 7.44 -19.54 -8.23
N ARG A 116 6.66 -19.56 -7.15
CA ARG A 116 7.14 -20.15 -5.91
C ARG A 116 7.05 -21.67 -6.03
N GLY A 117 8.15 -22.28 -6.48
CA GLY A 117 8.27 -23.73 -6.66
C GLY A 117 7.83 -24.26 -8.04
N GLU A 118 8.27 -25.48 -8.36
CA GLU A 118 8.02 -26.23 -9.62
C GLU A 118 6.53 -26.47 -9.93
N GLU A 119 5.61 -25.99 -9.10
CA GLU A 119 4.20 -26.38 -9.09
C GLU A 119 3.20 -25.28 -9.49
N TYR A 120 3.70 -24.08 -9.81
CA TYR A 120 2.90 -23.08 -10.55
C TYR A 120 2.76 -23.40 -12.04
N ALA A 121 3.25 -24.57 -12.49
CA ALA A 121 2.68 -25.27 -13.63
C ALA A 121 1.22 -25.63 -13.31
N LEU A 122 0.37 -24.61 -13.24
CA LEU A 122 -1.08 -24.72 -13.24
C LEU A 122 -1.42 -25.43 -14.54
N HIS A 123 -1.65 -26.73 -14.38
CA HIS A 123 -1.62 -27.74 -15.43
C HIS A 123 -0.19 -28.02 -15.92
N ALA A 124 0.24 -29.29 -15.82
CA ALA A 124 0.88 -29.88 -17.00
C ALA A 124 -0.18 -29.82 -18.12
N SER A 125 -0.39 -28.63 -18.68
CA SER A 125 -0.80 -28.58 -20.06
C SER A 125 0.37 -29.18 -20.83
N ASP A 126 0.12 -29.91 -21.90
CA ASP A 126 1.16 -30.37 -22.81
C ASP A 126 1.94 -29.21 -23.49
N HIS A 127 1.85 -27.99 -22.96
CA HIS A 127 2.47 -26.76 -23.41
C HIS A 127 3.44 -26.29 -22.33
N ALA A 128 4.74 -26.30 -22.67
CA ALA A 128 5.77 -25.67 -21.86
C ALA A 128 5.39 -24.21 -21.57
N ASP A 129 5.68 -23.74 -20.35
CA ASP A 129 5.46 -22.33 -19.95
C ASP A 129 6.07 -21.38 -21.00
N GLU A 130 5.21 -20.74 -21.79
CA GLU A 130 5.62 -20.00 -23.00
C GLU A 130 6.37 -18.69 -22.70
N PHE A 131 6.28 -18.17 -21.46
CA PHE A 131 6.98 -16.97 -21.02
C PHE A 131 7.79 -17.24 -19.75
N GLN A 132 9.11 -17.19 -19.85
CA GLN A 132 10.03 -17.35 -18.72
C GLN A 132 10.63 -16.02 -18.27
N HIS A 133 10.86 -15.15 -19.25
CA HIS A 133 11.51 -13.87 -19.05
C HIS A 133 10.72 -12.74 -19.69
N ALA A 134 10.98 -11.51 -19.26
CA ALA A 134 10.28 -10.35 -19.79
C ALA A 134 10.52 -10.16 -21.30
N ASP A 135 11.68 -10.57 -21.83
CA ASP A 135 11.97 -10.52 -23.26
C ASP A 135 11.09 -11.47 -24.09
N ASP A 136 10.60 -12.57 -23.52
CA ASP A 136 9.63 -13.44 -24.20
C ASP A 136 8.32 -12.69 -24.45
N LEU A 137 7.84 -11.94 -23.44
CA LEU A 137 6.67 -11.09 -23.57
C LEU A 137 6.90 -9.97 -24.59
N VAL A 138 8.08 -9.34 -24.60
CA VAL A 138 8.42 -8.33 -25.63
C VAL A 138 8.33 -8.93 -27.03
N ARG A 139 8.99 -10.07 -27.29
CA ARG A 139 8.95 -10.74 -28.61
C ARG A 139 7.53 -11.11 -29.01
N HIS A 140 6.73 -11.59 -28.06
CA HIS A 140 5.34 -11.97 -28.30
C HIS A 140 4.47 -10.78 -28.66
N VAL A 141 4.54 -9.68 -27.90
CA VAL A 141 3.80 -8.44 -28.22
C VAL A 141 4.22 -7.92 -29.59
N ARG A 142 5.52 -7.90 -29.91
CA ARG A 142 6.02 -7.49 -31.23
C ARG A 142 5.48 -8.39 -32.35
N LYS A 143 5.48 -9.70 -32.15
CA LYS A 143 4.97 -10.66 -33.15
C LYS A 143 3.48 -10.48 -33.43
N GLU A 144 2.66 -10.33 -32.40
CA GLU A 144 1.20 -10.30 -32.54
C GLU A 144 0.65 -8.90 -32.85
N HIS A 145 1.34 -7.84 -32.41
CA HIS A 145 0.83 -6.46 -32.49
C HIS A 145 1.77 -5.49 -33.24
N GLY A 146 2.93 -5.95 -33.72
CA GLY A 146 3.91 -5.12 -34.42
C GLY A 146 4.31 -3.90 -33.60
N ASP A 147 4.27 -2.74 -34.24
CA ASP A 147 4.63 -1.44 -33.64
C ASP A 147 3.42 -0.72 -33.04
N TYR A 148 2.28 -1.39 -32.83
CA TYR A 148 1.13 -0.73 -32.19
C TYR A 148 1.46 -0.27 -30.77
N PHE A 149 2.14 -1.12 -29.99
CA PHE A 149 2.52 -0.82 -28.62
C PHE A 149 3.94 -0.26 -28.55
N CYS A 150 4.13 0.79 -27.77
CA CYS A 150 5.43 1.18 -27.22
C CYS A 150 5.71 0.32 -25.98
N ILE A 151 6.80 -0.44 -26.00
CA ILE A 151 7.10 -1.45 -24.98
C ILE A 151 8.23 -0.97 -24.09
N GLY A 152 7.93 -0.79 -22.81
CA GLY A 152 8.92 -0.56 -21.76
C GLY A 152 9.38 -1.87 -21.14
N VAL A 153 10.58 -1.88 -20.57
CA VAL A 153 11.07 -2.96 -19.70
C VAL A 153 11.70 -2.41 -18.42
N ALA A 154 11.72 -3.22 -17.35
CA ALA A 154 12.40 -2.85 -16.11
C ALA A 154 13.93 -2.91 -16.24
N GLY A 155 14.64 -1.95 -15.64
CA GLY A 155 16.10 -1.95 -15.47
C GLY A 155 16.50 -1.79 -14.00
N TYR A 156 17.64 -2.31 -13.59
CA TYR A 156 18.04 -2.35 -12.18
C TYR A 156 19.41 -1.65 -11.99
N PRO A 157 19.43 -0.40 -11.46
CA PRO A 157 20.67 0.34 -11.22
C PRO A 157 21.60 -0.36 -10.22
N THR A 158 21.00 -1.11 -9.29
CA THR A 158 21.65 -2.08 -8.43
C THR A 158 21.30 -3.48 -8.95
N PRO A 159 22.23 -4.45 -9.07
CA PRO A 159 21.93 -5.75 -9.68
C PRO A 159 20.69 -6.42 -9.11
N HIS A 160 19.87 -7.02 -9.97
CA HIS A 160 18.71 -7.78 -9.54
C HIS A 160 19.12 -8.89 -8.53
N PRO A 161 18.33 -9.17 -7.47
CA PRO A 161 18.68 -10.20 -6.48
C PRO A 161 18.97 -11.59 -7.07
N ASP A 162 18.29 -11.95 -8.17
CA ASP A 162 18.49 -13.21 -8.90
C ASP A 162 19.67 -13.17 -9.90
N SER A 163 20.30 -12.01 -10.13
CA SER A 163 21.42 -11.87 -11.07
C SER A 163 22.73 -12.30 -10.41
N GLU A 164 23.56 -13.06 -11.13
CA GLU A 164 24.86 -13.53 -10.63
C GLU A 164 25.81 -12.37 -10.29
N ASN A 165 25.78 -11.32 -11.11
CA ASN A 165 26.59 -10.12 -10.97
C ASN A 165 26.07 -8.97 -11.84
N ALA A 166 26.63 -7.78 -11.67
CA ALA A 166 26.20 -6.58 -12.38
C ALA A 166 26.37 -6.65 -13.91
N ASP A 167 27.38 -7.36 -14.42
CA ASP A 167 27.60 -7.48 -15.87
C ASP A 167 26.57 -8.41 -16.52
N SER A 168 26.21 -9.50 -15.81
CA SER A 168 25.13 -10.39 -16.23
C SER A 168 23.78 -9.67 -16.29
N ASP A 169 23.52 -8.77 -15.35
CA ASP A 169 22.26 -8.00 -15.30
C ASP A 169 22.12 -7.08 -16.51
N ILE A 170 23.18 -6.34 -16.87
CA ILE A 170 23.21 -5.48 -18.06
C ILE A 170 23.07 -6.30 -19.35
N LYS A 171 23.65 -7.50 -19.41
CA LYS A 171 23.49 -8.42 -20.56
C LYS A 171 22.01 -8.80 -20.74
N TRP A 172 21.30 -9.12 -19.68
CA TRP A 172 19.86 -9.45 -19.74
C TRP A 172 19.00 -8.22 -20.05
N LEU A 173 19.37 -7.05 -19.55
CA LEU A 173 18.74 -5.79 -19.97
C LEU A 173 18.90 -5.55 -21.47
N LYS A 174 20.12 -5.75 -22.00
CA LYS A 174 20.39 -5.65 -23.44
C LYS A 174 19.55 -6.66 -24.24
N ALA A 175 19.41 -7.90 -23.76
CA ALA A 175 18.57 -8.91 -24.41
C ALA A 175 17.09 -8.48 -24.50
N LYS A 176 16.55 -7.86 -23.45
CA LYS A 176 15.20 -7.26 -23.46
C LYS A 176 15.07 -6.10 -24.45
N CYS A 177 16.08 -5.24 -24.52
CA CYS A 177 16.14 -4.16 -25.51
C CYS A 177 16.19 -4.72 -26.94
N ASP A 178 17.01 -5.72 -27.20
CA ASP A 178 17.18 -6.37 -28.51
C ASP A 178 15.95 -7.16 -28.95
N ALA A 179 15.16 -7.64 -28.00
CA ALA A 179 13.85 -8.24 -28.28
C ALA A 179 12.83 -7.25 -28.84
N GLY A 180 13.11 -5.93 -28.75
CA GLY A 180 12.28 -4.87 -29.31
C GLY A 180 11.67 -3.92 -28.27
N ALA A 181 12.27 -3.77 -27.09
CA ALA A 181 11.82 -2.76 -26.14
C ALA A 181 12.25 -1.34 -26.59
N ASP A 182 11.39 -0.35 -26.31
CA ASP A 182 11.54 1.03 -26.75
C ASP A 182 12.04 1.96 -25.64
N PHE A 183 11.75 1.65 -24.38
CA PHE A 183 12.20 2.43 -23.22
C PHE A 183 12.45 1.55 -21.99
N ILE A 184 13.13 2.12 -21.00
CA ILE A 184 13.47 1.45 -19.75
C ILE A 184 12.94 2.27 -18.58
N VAL A 185 12.25 1.63 -17.64
CA VAL A 185 11.91 2.22 -16.32
C VAL A 185 12.78 1.54 -15.29
N THR A 186 13.47 2.30 -14.43
CA THR A 186 14.37 1.69 -13.45
C THR A 186 13.68 1.35 -12.14
N GLN A 187 14.17 0.31 -11.48
CA GLN A 187 13.98 0.13 -10.05
C GLN A 187 14.51 1.36 -9.28
N LEU A 188 13.97 1.57 -8.09
CA LEU A 188 14.34 2.65 -7.17
C LEU A 188 15.81 2.60 -6.73
N PHE A 189 16.37 3.77 -6.44
CA PHE A 189 17.72 3.98 -5.93
C PHE A 189 17.80 5.31 -5.18
N TYR A 190 18.84 5.48 -4.37
CA TYR A 190 19.05 6.69 -3.56
C TYR A 190 20.43 7.35 -3.77
N ASP A 191 21.24 6.84 -4.70
CA ASP A 191 22.57 7.36 -5.02
C ASP A 191 22.68 7.76 -6.51
N VAL A 192 22.75 9.07 -6.76
CA VAL A 192 22.84 9.63 -8.13
C VAL A 192 24.15 9.23 -8.83
N PRO A 193 25.34 9.29 -8.20
CA PRO A 193 26.59 8.88 -8.84
C PRO A 193 26.56 7.44 -9.36
N SER A 194 26.09 6.49 -8.54
CA SER A 194 25.96 5.08 -8.95
C SER A 194 25.00 4.91 -10.12
N PHE A 195 23.90 5.67 -10.14
CA PHE A 195 22.96 5.67 -11.27
C PHE A 195 23.62 6.19 -12.56
N VAL A 196 24.37 7.29 -12.49
CA VAL A 196 25.06 7.87 -13.65
C VAL A 196 26.09 6.88 -14.22
N GLU A 197 26.84 6.19 -13.36
CA GLU A 197 27.76 5.13 -13.77
C GLU A 197 27.02 3.96 -14.44
N TRP A 198 25.90 3.52 -13.86
CA TRP A 198 25.07 2.47 -14.44
C TRP A 198 24.54 2.84 -15.82
N VAL A 199 24.10 4.08 -16.03
CA VAL A 199 23.69 4.58 -17.36
C VAL A 199 24.87 4.52 -18.33
N ALA A 200 26.07 4.94 -17.92
CA ALA A 200 27.27 4.87 -18.78
C ALA A 200 27.58 3.43 -19.21
N ARG A 201 27.47 2.46 -18.30
CA ARG A 201 27.63 1.03 -18.62
C ARG A 201 26.55 0.52 -19.59
N CYS A 202 25.30 0.93 -19.41
CA CYS A 202 24.22 0.61 -20.36
C CYS A 202 24.54 1.14 -21.77
N ARG A 203 25.01 2.39 -21.88
CA ARG A 203 25.41 2.98 -23.17
C ARG A 203 26.60 2.23 -23.78
N ALA A 204 27.60 1.87 -22.98
CA ALA A 204 28.75 1.08 -23.45
C ALA A 204 28.35 -0.32 -23.96
N ALA A 205 27.30 -0.91 -23.39
CA ALA A 205 26.72 -2.17 -23.86
C ALA A 205 25.83 -2.03 -25.11
N GLY A 206 25.68 -0.82 -25.66
CA GLY A 206 24.88 -0.54 -26.85
C GLY A 206 23.38 -0.40 -26.60
N ILE A 207 22.96 -0.16 -25.35
CA ILE A 207 21.56 0.15 -25.02
C ILE A 207 21.32 1.63 -25.34
N SER A 208 20.49 1.93 -26.34
CA SER A 208 20.21 3.30 -26.80
C SER A 208 18.85 3.84 -26.34
N GLN A 209 17.97 2.96 -25.84
CA GLN A 209 16.64 3.29 -25.37
C GLN A 209 16.67 4.39 -24.28
N PRO A 210 15.65 5.28 -24.24
CA PRO A 210 15.46 6.21 -23.14
C PRO A 210 15.32 5.48 -21.81
N ILE A 211 16.00 5.99 -20.79
CA ILE A 211 15.96 5.47 -19.42
C ILE A 211 15.18 6.47 -18.57
N ILE A 212 14.15 5.99 -17.87
CA ILE A 212 13.31 6.76 -16.96
C ILE A 212 13.57 6.26 -15.53
N PRO A 213 14.32 7.01 -14.71
CA PRO A 213 14.63 6.59 -13.34
C PRO A 213 13.40 6.57 -12.44
N GLY A 214 13.22 5.47 -11.71
CA GLY A 214 12.23 5.33 -10.65
C GLY A 214 12.65 6.08 -9.38
N VAL A 215 11.74 6.90 -8.84
CA VAL A 215 11.91 7.69 -7.62
C VAL A 215 10.74 7.41 -6.69
N MET A 216 11.02 6.86 -5.51
CA MET A 216 10.01 6.62 -4.49
C MET A 216 10.28 7.52 -3.26
N PRO A 217 9.38 8.46 -2.94
CA PRO A 217 9.49 9.26 -1.73
C PRO A 217 9.39 8.39 -0.48
N ILE A 218 10.18 8.71 0.55
CA ILE A 218 10.12 8.01 1.84
C ILE A 218 8.85 8.45 2.57
N GLN A 219 7.94 7.50 2.83
CA GLN A 219 6.62 7.81 3.42
C GLN A 219 6.52 7.49 4.92
N ASN A 220 7.20 6.44 5.36
CA ASN A 220 7.28 6.03 6.76
C ASN A 220 8.55 5.21 6.97
N TYR A 221 9.08 5.22 8.19
CA TYR A 221 10.39 4.61 8.49
C TYR A 221 10.38 3.09 8.29
N VAL A 222 9.33 2.41 8.79
CA VAL A 222 9.24 0.95 8.81
C VAL A 222 9.14 0.37 7.39
N SER A 223 8.25 0.90 6.57
CA SER A 223 8.05 0.47 5.18
C SER A 223 9.27 0.81 4.31
N PHE A 224 9.93 1.93 4.58
CA PHE A 224 11.18 2.26 3.90
C PHE A 224 12.29 1.25 4.22
N ARG A 225 12.52 0.94 5.50
CA ARG A 225 13.46 -0.11 5.94
C ARG A 225 13.14 -1.45 5.28
N ARG A 226 11.87 -1.84 5.24
CA ARG A 226 11.40 -3.07 4.62
C ARG A 226 11.72 -3.11 3.12
N LEU A 227 11.36 -2.06 2.40
CA LEU A 227 11.60 -1.96 0.96
C LEU A 227 13.09 -2.06 0.62
N VAL A 228 13.93 -1.34 1.36
CA VAL A 228 15.39 -1.36 1.18
C VAL A 228 15.94 -2.77 1.41
N ASN A 229 15.44 -3.48 2.43
CA ASN A 229 15.83 -4.86 2.69
C ASN A 229 15.33 -5.85 1.63
N LEU A 230 14.13 -5.65 1.08
CA LEU A 230 13.55 -6.50 0.04
C LEU A 230 14.30 -6.34 -1.29
N THR A 231 14.50 -5.09 -1.70
CA THR A 231 15.15 -4.74 -2.97
C THR A 231 16.67 -4.82 -2.92
N LYS A 232 17.26 -4.97 -1.73
CA LYS A 232 18.70 -4.86 -1.48
C LYS A 232 19.31 -3.55 -2.01
N CYS A 233 18.49 -2.50 -2.10
CA CYS A 233 18.92 -1.18 -2.57
C CYS A 233 19.88 -0.53 -1.55
N PRO A 234 21.10 -0.16 -1.94
CA PRO A 234 21.99 0.62 -1.07
C PRO A 234 21.36 1.98 -0.76
N VAL A 235 21.41 2.37 0.51
CA VAL A 235 20.94 3.68 0.99
C VAL A 235 22.14 4.43 1.56
N PRO A 236 22.42 5.66 1.10
CA PRO A 236 23.44 6.51 1.71
C PRO A 236 23.28 6.63 3.23
N GLU A 237 24.37 6.44 3.99
CA GLU A 237 24.33 6.41 5.47
C GLU A 237 23.70 7.67 6.09
N GLY A 238 23.88 8.82 5.44
CA GLY A 238 23.26 10.09 5.87
C GLY A 238 21.74 10.02 5.96
N ILE A 239 21.09 9.31 5.03
CA ILE A 239 19.62 9.17 5.01
C ILE A 239 19.15 8.41 6.26
N MET A 240 19.79 7.27 6.55
CA MET A 240 19.41 6.46 7.72
C MET A 240 19.71 7.17 9.04
N ARG A 241 20.86 7.86 9.12
CA ARG A 241 21.24 8.65 10.30
C ARG A 241 20.23 9.76 10.61
N ASP A 242 19.73 10.44 9.59
CA ASP A 242 18.79 11.55 9.76
C ASP A 242 17.35 11.06 10.03
N LEU A 243 17.00 9.86 9.55
CA LEU A 243 15.69 9.23 9.79
C LEU A 243 15.56 8.64 11.21
N GLU A 244 16.63 8.10 11.78
CA GLU A 244 16.59 7.40 13.08
C GLU A 244 15.96 8.23 14.23
N PRO A 245 16.28 9.53 14.39
CA PRO A 245 15.69 10.36 15.46
C PRO A 245 14.21 10.66 15.26
N ILE A 246 13.69 10.56 14.02
CA ILE A 246 12.31 10.91 13.67
C ILE A 246 11.46 9.69 13.33
N LYS A 247 11.96 8.47 13.56
CA LYS A 247 11.31 7.23 13.13
C LYS A 247 9.88 6.99 13.65
N GLY A 248 9.50 7.64 14.76
CA GLY A 248 8.16 7.58 15.35
C GLY A 248 7.22 8.74 14.96
N ASP A 249 7.72 9.70 14.17
CA ASP A 249 6.96 10.85 13.67
C ASP A 249 6.84 10.75 12.14
N ASP A 250 5.78 10.09 11.67
CA ASP A 250 5.53 9.89 10.24
C ASP A 250 5.41 11.22 9.48
N ALA A 251 4.91 12.29 10.11
CA ALA A 251 4.82 13.59 9.46
C ALA A 251 6.21 14.18 9.19
N ALA A 252 7.11 14.08 10.18
CA ALA A 252 8.51 14.47 10.01
C ALA A 252 9.22 13.58 8.97
N VAL A 253 8.99 12.26 8.99
CA VAL A 253 9.57 11.32 8.02
C VAL A 253 9.15 11.65 6.60
N LYS A 254 7.87 11.96 6.35
CA LYS A 254 7.39 12.34 5.00
C LYS A 254 8.02 13.65 4.52
N LEU A 255 8.12 14.66 5.40
CA LEU A 255 8.75 15.92 5.05
C LEU A 255 10.23 15.72 4.66
N TYR A 256 10.95 14.90 5.44
CA TYR A 256 12.32 14.51 5.12
C TYR A 256 12.39 13.71 3.81
N GLY A 257 11.48 12.75 3.61
CA GLY A 257 11.40 11.93 2.39
C GLY A 257 11.16 12.76 1.13
N ALA A 258 10.27 13.76 1.19
CA ALA A 258 10.03 14.69 0.10
C ALA A 258 11.28 15.54 -0.21
N LYS A 259 12.02 15.98 0.82
CA LYS A 259 13.30 16.68 0.65
C LYS A 259 14.33 15.79 -0.06
N VAL A 260 14.56 14.57 0.42
CA VAL A 260 15.51 13.61 -0.18
C VAL A 260 15.15 13.32 -1.64
N ALA A 261 13.88 13.08 -1.94
CA ALA A 261 13.43 12.85 -3.31
C ALA A 261 13.59 14.09 -4.20
N THR A 262 13.39 15.30 -3.67
CA THR A 262 13.65 16.55 -4.39
C THR A 262 15.14 16.66 -4.77
N GLU A 263 16.04 16.43 -3.83
CA GLU A 263 17.49 16.47 -4.05
C GLU A 263 17.94 15.40 -5.06
N LEU A 264 17.36 14.19 -4.99
CA LEU A 264 17.59 13.11 -5.94
C LEU A 264 17.19 13.52 -7.36
N VAL A 265 15.98 14.07 -7.55
CA VAL A 265 15.49 14.51 -8.87
C VAL A 265 16.34 15.66 -9.40
N GLN A 266 16.71 16.63 -8.57
CA GLN A 266 17.60 17.73 -8.96
C GLN A 266 18.95 17.20 -9.44
N GLY A 267 19.56 16.25 -8.70
CA GLY A 267 20.82 15.62 -9.10
C GLY A 267 20.70 14.86 -10.43
N LEU A 268 19.61 14.12 -10.64
CA LEU A 268 19.34 13.40 -11.89
C LEU A 268 19.24 14.35 -13.09
N ILE A 269 18.46 15.42 -12.97
CA ILE A 269 18.31 16.40 -14.05
C ILE A 269 19.61 17.16 -14.29
N ALA A 270 20.34 17.54 -13.23
CA ALA A 270 21.63 18.23 -13.33
C ALA A 270 22.71 17.38 -14.01
N SER A 271 22.66 16.05 -13.85
CA SER A 271 23.59 15.11 -14.50
C SER A 271 23.45 15.05 -16.02
N LYS A 272 22.28 15.47 -16.57
CA LYS A 272 21.92 15.45 -17.99
C LYS A 272 21.92 14.07 -18.67
N VAL A 273 22.10 12.97 -17.92
CA VAL A 273 22.02 11.61 -18.49
C VAL A 273 20.58 11.15 -18.72
N VAL A 274 19.62 11.84 -18.08
CA VAL A 274 18.16 11.63 -18.18
C VAL A 274 17.44 12.97 -18.20
N ARG A 275 16.20 12.98 -18.72
CA ARG A 275 15.36 14.20 -18.81
C ARG A 275 14.08 14.13 -17.99
N GLY A 276 13.78 13.02 -17.34
CA GLY A 276 12.57 12.90 -16.55
C GLY A 276 12.66 11.77 -15.55
N VAL A 277 11.64 11.65 -14.73
CA VAL A 277 11.58 10.69 -13.62
C VAL A 277 10.23 9.98 -13.58
N HIS A 278 10.21 8.82 -12.95
CA HIS A 278 9.01 8.04 -12.71
C HIS A 278 8.74 7.98 -11.21
N PHE A 279 7.67 8.61 -10.73
CA PHE A 279 7.35 8.65 -9.31
C PHE A 279 6.49 7.45 -8.91
N CYS A 280 7.04 6.59 -8.06
CA CYS A 280 6.27 5.56 -7.36
C CYS A 280 5.48 6.21 -6.22
N THR A 281 4.19 6.45 -6.44
CA THR A 281 3.38 7.31 -5.56
C THR A 281 2.87 6.59 -4.30
N LEU A 282 2.81 5.25 -4.35
CA LEU A 282 2.08 4.41 -3.39
C LEU A 282 0.61 4.83 -3.21
N ASN A 283 0.00 5.32 -4.29
CA ASN A 283 -1.31 5.94 -4.30
C ASN A 283 -1.42 7.22 -3.48
N LEU A 284 -0.32 7.82 -2.98
CA LEU A 284 -0.30 9.03 -2.15
C LEU A 284 -0.07 10.32 -2.96
N GLU A 285 -0.65 11.43 -2.49
CA GLU A 285 -0.61 12.72 -3.19
C GLU A 285 0.45 13.68 -2.64
N LYS A 286 0.44 13.97 -1.33
CA LYS A 286 1.14 15.14 -0.78
C LYS A 286 2.64 15.09 -0.97
N SER A 287 3.29 13.95 -0.73
CA SER A 287 4.75 13.87 -0.88
C SER A 287 5.18 14.16 -2.31
N VAL A 288 4.46 13.64 -3.30
CA VAL A 288 4.75 13.87 -4.72
C VAL A 288 4.41 15.30 -5.13
N ARG A 289 3.27 15.83 -4.69
CA ARG A 289 2.91 17.25 -4.88
C ARG A 289 3.98 18.18 -4.29
N THR A 290 4.42 17.96 -3.05
CA THR A 290 5.49 18.73 -2.41
C THR A 290 6.80 18.65 -3.17
N ILE A 291 7.16 17.47 -3.72
CA ILE A 291 8.34 17.35 -4.58
C ILE A 291 8.20 18.22 -5.84
N LEU A 292 7.05 18.14 -6.52
CA LEU A 292 6.81 18.94 -7.74
C LEU A 292 6.81 20.44 -7.46
N GLU A 293 6.26 20.86 -6.31
CA GLU A 293 6.29 22.23 -5.82
C GLU A 293 7.72 22.70 -5.53
N ASN A 294 8.52 21.90 -4.81
CA ASN A 294 9.93 22.19 -4.54
C ASN A 294 10.78 22.29 -5.82
N LEU A 295 10.43 21.50 -6.84
CA LEU A 295 11.07 21.52 -8.16
C LEU A 295 10.57 22.68 -9.04
N GLU A 296 9.53 23.40 -8.62
CA GLU A 296 8.84 24.43 -9.38
C GLU A 296 8.29 23.92 -10.72
N TRP A 297 7.91 22.63 -10.80
CA TRP A 297 7.34 22.00 -12.00
C TRP A 297 5.85 22.33 -12.13
N THR A 298 5.57 23.62 -12.31
CA THR A 298 4.22 24.17 -12.45
C THR A 298 3.80 24.27 -13.92
N ALA A 299 2.48 24.26 -14.17
CA ALA A 299 1.92 24.43 -15.50
C ALA A 299 2.00 25.90 -15.94
N ALA A 300 2.50 26.14 -17.17
CA ALA A 300 2.51 27.47 -17.76
C ALA A 300 1.11 27.92 -18.25
N VAL A 301 0.21 26.97 -18.52
CA VAL A 301 -1.18 27.18 -19.01
C VAL A 301 -2.09 26.11 -18.38
N PRO A 302 -3.30 26.45 -17.92
CA PRO A 302 -4.24 25.46 -17.39
C PRO A 302 -4.64 24.44 -18.47
N VAL A 303 -4.42 23.15 -18.22
CA VAL A 303 -4.95 22.06 -19.05
C VAL A 303 -6.26 21.59 -18.41
N PRO A 304 -7.42 21.70 -19.09
CA PRO A 304 -8.67 21.17 -18.56
C PRO A 304 -8.67 19.65 -18.64
N ILE A 305 -8.60 18.98 -17.49
CA ILE A 305 -8.80 17.54 -17.37
C ILE A 305 -10.30 17.27 -17.22
N ARG A 306 -10.82 16.25 -17.90
CA ARG A 306 -12.20 15.80 -17.68
C ARG A 306 -12.27 15.19 -16.27
N GLY A 307 -13.18 15.71 -15.43
CA GLY A 307 -13.36 15.24 -14.06
C GLY A 307 -13.64 13.73 -13.98
N SER A 308 -13.45 13.16 -12.79
CA SER A 308 -13.71 11.74 -12.52
C SER A 308 -15.10 11.32 -13.02
N PRO A 309 -15.24 10.14 -13.65
CA PRO A 309 -16.53 9.64 -14.12
C PRO A 309 -17.47 9.24 -12.97
N HIS A 310 -16.99 9.21 -11.72
CA HIS A 310 -17.78 8.87 -10.55
C HIS A 310 -18.40 10.10 -9.90
N THR A 311 -19.66 9.97 -9.48
CA THR A 311 -20.36 10.99 -8.69
C THR A 311 -19.61 11.23 -7.38
N ARG A 312 -19.22 12.49 -7.14
CA ARG A 312 -18.65 12.91 -5.86
C ARG A 312 -19.65 12.61 -4.74
N HIS A 313 -19.28 11.78 -3.78
CA HIS A 313 -20.08 11.59 -2.55
C HIS A 313 -19.82 12.66 -1.50
N ASN A 314 -18.79 13.50 -1.71
CA ASN A 314 -18.56 14.71 -0.93
C ASN A 314 -18.97 15.93 -1.75
N GLN A 315 -20.27 16.22 -1.80
CA GLN A 315 -20.71 17.61 -1.85
C GLN A 315 -20.83 18.08 -0.41
N LEU A 316 -19.86 18.87 0.06
CA LEU A 316 -20.18 19.82 1.13
C LEU A 316 -21.31 20.70 0.61
N ILE A 317 -22.33 20.86 1.45
CA ILE A 317 -23.52 21.69 1.24
C ILE A 317 -23.09 22.97 0.51
N ALA A 318 -23.58 23.15 -0.72
CA ALA A 318 -23.51 24.44 -1.36
C ALA A 318 -24.29 25.42 -0.49
N ASP A 319 -23.67 26.55 -0.15
CA ASP A 319 -24.31 27.68 0.52
C ASP A 319 -25.43 28.24 -0.39
N ASP A 320 -26.57 27.56 -0.41
CA ASP A 320 -27.80 28.14 -0.91
C ASP A 320 -28.36 28.99 0.23
N GLY A 321 -28.02 30.29 0.18
CA GLY A 321 -28.38 31.27 1.20
C GLY A 321 -29.88 31.26 1.53
N VAL A 322 -30.19 30.96 2.79
CA VAL A 322 -31.53 31.12 3.38
C VAL A 322 -31.45 32.17 4.49
N PRO A 323 -32.35 33.18 4.53
CA PRO A 323 -32.28 34.27 5.50
C PRO A 323 -32.78 33.86 6.89
N ALA A 324 -32.12 34.39 7.93
CA ALA A 324 -32.38 34.08 9.33
C ALA A 324 -33.75 34.61 9.83
N PRO A 325 -34.47 33.85 10.70
CA PRO A 325 -35.52 34.41 11.53
C PRO A 325 -35.01 34.79 12.93
N SER A 326 -35.54 35.91 13.41
CA SER A 326 -35.32 36.56 14.70
C SER A 326 -36.09 35.92 15.86
N GLY A 327 -35.49 35.93 17.07
CA GLY A 327 -36.20 36.30 18.31
C GLY A 327 -36.29 35.29 19.47
N ALA A 328 -35.62 35.64 20.57
CA ALA A 328 -35.99 35.56 22.00
C ALA A 328 -35.68 34.31 22.88
N ASP A 329 -34.78 34.57 23.84
CA ASP A 329 -34.77 34.28 25.29
C ASP A 329 -34.85 32.84 25.82
N SER A 330 -33.67 32.25 26.01
CA SER A 330 -33.39 31.15 26.96
C SER A 330 -31.94 31.31 27.47
N LEU A 331 -31.74 31.36 28.81
CA LEU A 331 -30.40 31.33 29.43
C LEU A 331 -29.80 29.91 29.49
N SER A 332 -30.17 29.04 28.54
CA SER A 332 -29.54 27.75 28.29
C SER A 332 -29.15 27.68 26.81
N ILE A 333 -27.89 27.31 26.56
CA ILE A 333 -27.28 27.22 25.24
C ILE A 333 -26.98 25.74 25.00
N SER A 334 -27.51 25.15 23.93
CA SER A 334 -27.16 23.78 23.54
C SER A 334 -25.74 23.74 22.95
N PRO A 335 -25.06 22.58 22.91
CA PRO A 335 -23.76 22.45 22.23
C PRO A 335 -23.76 22.95 20.78
N SER A 336 -24.90 22.83 20.10
CA SER A 336 -25.11 23.35 18.74
C SER A 336 -25.16 24.88 18.72
N ASP A 337 -25.83 25.52 19.68
CA ASP A 337 -25.93 26.98 19.78
C ASP A 337 -24.59 27.62 20.20
N ALA A 338 -23.80 26.92 21.04
CA ALA A 338 -22.45 27.34 21.40
C ALA A 338 -21.50 27.32 20.20
N SER A 339 -21.64 26.31 19.33
CA SER A 339 -20.89 26.20 18.06
C SER A 339 -21.22 27.35 17.10
N VAL A 340 -22.51 27.69 16.96
CA VAL A 340 -22.97 28.80 16.12
C VAL A 340 -22.51 30.16 16.66
N LEU A 341 -22.54 30.37 17.98
CA LEU A 341 -22.04 31.59 18.62
C LEU A 341 -20.52 31.75 18.47
N ALA A 342 -19.76 30.65 18.54
CA ALA A 342 -18.32 30.66 18.30
C ALA A 342 -17.99 31.01 16.84
N GLN A 343 -18.76 30.48 15.89
CA GLN A 343 -18.66 30.82 14.46
C GLN A 343 -19.00 32.30 14.18
N TRP A 344 -20.00 32.84 14.89
CA TRP A 344 -20.35 34.27 14.80
C TRP A 344 -19.28 35.20 15.39
N GLY A 345 -18.60 34.78 16.47
CA GLY A 345 -17.49 35.52 17.07
C GLY A 345 -16.24 35.61 16.17
N LEU A 346 -15.97 34.54 15.40
CA LEU A 346 -14.87 34.48 14.44
C LEU A 346 -15.05 35.43 13.24
N ASN A 347 -16.29 35.67 12.79
CA ASN A 347 -16.56 36.52 11.63
C ASN A 347 -16.56 38.04 11.89
N ARG A 348 -16.41 38.50 13.14
CA ARG A 348 -16.32 39.94 13.48
C ARG A 348 -14.92 40.45 13.83
N ALA A 349 -13.92 39.58 13.92
CA ALA A 349 -12.56 39.97 14.32
C ALA A 349 -11.72 40.64 13.20
N HIS A 350 -12.34 41.12 12.12
CA HIS A 350 -11.66 41.85 11.03
C HIS A 350 -12.32 43.19 10.70
N GLN A 351 -12.41 44.09 11.68
CA GLN A 351 -12.36 45.54 11.41
C GLN A 351 -11.64 46.26 12.56
N THR A 352 -10.32 46.52 12.42
CA THR A 352 -9.65 47.84 12.55
C THR A 352 -8.11 47.75 12.79
N ALA A 353 -7.36 48.32 11.81
CA ALA A 353 -6.03 48.99 11.87
C ALA A 353 -4.69 48.19 12.05
N PRO A 354 -3.50 48.78 11.73
CA PRO A 354 -3.05 49.42 10.49
C PRO A 354 -1.72 48.81 9.91
N GLN A 355 -1.30 49.28 8.73
CA GLN A 355 -0.19 48.77 7.87
C GLN A 355 1.22 48.65 8.50
N ALA A 356 1.91 47.54 8.20
CA ALA A 356 3.39 47.46 8.11
C ALA A 356 3.86 46.36 7.11
N SER A 357 4.95 46.70 6.39
CA SER A 357 5.80 46.08 5.34
C SER A 357 5.93 44.53 5.17
N PRO A 358 6.44 44.04 4.01
CA PRO A 358 6.12 42.70 3.48
C PRO A 358 7.00 41.61 4.08
N ALA A 359 6.42 40.77 4.93
CA ALA A 359 6.97 39.47 5.27
C ALA A 359 6.48 38.42 4.25
N LYS A 360 7.32 37.41 4.02
CA LYS A 360 7.13 36.25 3.14
C LYS A 360 5.68 35.73 3.11
N PRO A 361 5.17 35.25 1.96
CA PRO A 361 3.84 34.67 1.91
C PRO A 361 3.73 33.54 2.94
N PRO A 362 2.63 33.47 3.71
CA PRO A 362 2.41 32.37 4.63
C PRO A 362 2.36 31.06 3.83
N LEU A 363 2.94 29.99 4.40
CA LEU A 363 2.71 28.64 3.90
C LEU A 363 1.20 28.40 3.79
N PRO A 364 0.74 27.69 2.75
CA PRO A 364 -0.68 27.38 2.62
C PRO A 364 -1.12 26.66 3.90
N THR A 365 -2.09 27.29 4.57
CA THR A 365 -2.87 26.67 5.65
C THR A 365 -3.31 25.30 5.18
N ALA A 366 -3.04 24.28 5.99
CA ALA A 366 -3.50 22.92 5.79
C ALA A 366 -5.03 22.91 5.73
N GLY A 367 -5.58 23.12 4.54
CA GLY A 367 -6.98 22.93 4.24
C GLY A 367 -7.25 21.44 4.11
N GLU A 368 -7.98 20.91 5.08
CA GLU A 368 -9.07 19.95 4.90
C GLU A 368 -8.93 18.98 3.70
N ASP A 369 -7.98 18.05 3.80
CA ASP A 369 -7.92 16.75 3.08
C ASP A 369 -6.97 15.79 3.86
N SER A 370 -6.98 15.88 5.19
CA SER A 370 -5.94 15.29 6.08
C SER A 370 -6.09 13.79 6.34
N TRP A 371 -7.29 13.22 6.20
CA TRP A 371 -7.58 11.84 6.60
C TRP A 371 -7.04 10.80 5.60
N ASP A 372 -6.83 11.22 4.35
CA ASP A 372 -6.48 10.38 3.20
C ASP A 372 -4.97 10.03 3.11
N GLU A 373 -4.20 10.53 4.08
CA GLU A 373 -2.74 10.47 4.09
C GLU A 373 -2.18 9.65 5.26
N PHE A 374 -2.99 9.37 6.29
CA PHE A 374 -2.51 8.75 7.51
C PHE A 374 -3.57 7.90 8.19
N PRO A 375 -3.16 6.74 8.72
CA PRO A 375 -2.06 5.87 8.26
C PRO A 375 -2.49 5.05 7.04
N ASN A 376 -1.55 4.32 6.45
CA ASN A 376 -1.81 3.39 5.33
C ASN A 376 -1.51 1.96 5.78
N GLY A 377 -2.36 1.00 5.40
CA GLY A 377 -2.21 -0.40 5.74
C GLY A 377 -3.55 -1.13 5.82
N ARG A 378 -3.58 -2.29 6.50
CA ARG A 378 -4.79 -3.14 6.58
C ARG A 378 -5.88 -2.60 7.53
N PHE A 379 -5.52 -1.72 8.46
CA PHE A 379 -6.41 -1.19 9.51
C PHE A 379 -6.73 0.28 9.32
N THR A 380 -6.74 0.73 8.08
CA THR A 380 -6.93 2.14 7.73
C THR A 380 -8.25 2.30 7.01
N ASP A 381 -8.67 3.54 6.78
CA ASP A 381 -9.92 3.81 6.07
C ASP A 381 -9.93 3.14 4.69
N VAL A 382 -10.96 2.33 4.40
CA VAL A 382 -11.10 1.65 3.10
C VAL A 382 -11.32 2.60 1.94
N ARG A 383 -11.70 3.84 2.24
CA ARG A 383 -11.80 4.92 1.27
C ARG A 383 -10.42 5.44 0.87
N SER A 384 -9.39 5.21 1.69
CA SER A 384 -8.01 5.51 1.30
C SER A 384 -7.64 4.68 0.08
N PRO A 385 -7.19 5.30 -1.03
CA PRO A 385 -6.65 4.59 -2.18
C PRO A 385 -5.48 3.66 -1.88
N ALA A 386 -4.79 3.87 -0.75
CA ALA A 386 -3.66 3.07 -0.29
C ALA A 386 -4.07 1.96 0.70
N TYR A 387 -5.38 1.75 0.93
CA TYR A 387 -5.88 0.71 1.82
C TYR A 387 -5.37 -0.69 1.42
N GLY A 388 -4.91 -1.45 2.41
CA GLY A 388 -4.45 -2.83 2.25
C GLY A 388 -3.08 -3.01 1.59
N GLU A 389 -2.47 -1.95 1.04
CA GLU A 389 -1.16 -2.00 0.41
C GLU A 389 -0.16 -1.17 1.21
N ILE A 390 0.66 -1.84 2.04
CA ILE A 390 1.69 -1.20 2.87
C ILE A 390 2.91 -0.81 2.03
N ASP A 391 3.22 -1.61 1.00
CA ASP A 391 4.47 -1.53 0.24
C ASP A 391 4.27 -1.43 -1.29
N GLY A 392 3.05 -1.62 -1.80
CA GLY A 392 2.71 -1.53 -3.23
C GLY A 392 3.09 -2.77 -4.06
N TRP A 393 3.57 -3.85 -3.42
CA TRP A 393 4.02 -5.09 -4.08
C TRP A 393 2.99 -6.23 -4.01
N GLY A 394 1.76 -5.94 -3.57
CA GLY A 394 0.63 -6.88 -3.57
C GLY A 394 0.60 -7.85 -2.39
N SER A 395 -0.38 -8.77 -2.43
CA SER A 395 -0.74 -9.72 -1.37
C SER A 395 0.23 -10.91 -1.18
N GLY A 396 1.43 -10.81 -1.74
CA GLY A 396 2.40 -11.90 -1.77
C GLY A 396 3.05 -12.20 -0.40
N LEU A 397 3.47 -13.45 -0.14
CA LEU A 397 4.48 -13.75 0.90
C LEU A 397 5.68 -12.80 0.78
N LYS A 398 6.09 -12.26 1.92
CA LYS A 398 6.99 -11.10 1.98
C LYS A 398 8.47 -11.48 2.10
N ILE A 399 8.76 -12.78 2.05
CA ILE A 399 10.11 -13.35 2.03
C ILE A 399 10.26 -14.33 0.85
N THR A 400 11.51 -14.65 0.51
CA THR A 400 11.80 -15.57 -0.60
C THR A 400 11.34 -17.01 -0.29
N PRO A 401 10.97 -17.83 -1.29
CA PRO A 401 10.61 -19.23 -1.08
C PRO A 401 11.66 -20.06 -0.33
N ALA A 402 12.94 -19.85 -0.66
CA ALA A 402 14.05 -20.55 0.00
C ALA A 402 14.15 -20.19 1.50
N GLN A 403 13.93 -18.90 1.81
CA GLN A 403 13.89 -18.43 3.19
C GLN A 403 12.66 -18.98 3.93
N ALA A 404 11.49 -18.95 3.29
CA ALA A 404 10.24 -19.49 3.85
C ALA A 404 10.33 -20.99 4.18
N LEU A 405 10.87 -21.82 3.28
CA LEU A 405 11.06 -23.25 3.55
C LEU A 405 12.02 -23.51 4.72
N LYS A 406 13.04 -22.64 4.88
CA LYS A 406 13.99 -22.70 5.99
C LYS A 406 13.37 -22.29 7.32
N GLU A 407 12.61 -21.20 7.34
CA GLU A 407 12.05 -20.61 8.57
C GLU A 407 10.77 -21.30 9.03
N TRP A 408 9.88 -21.68 8.09
CA TRP A 408 8.55 -22.21 8.39
C TRP A 408 8.48 -23.74 8.33
N GLY A 409 9.50 -24.40 7.77
CA GLY A 409 9.60 -25.86 7.71
C GLY A 409 8.56 -26.50 6.78
N THR A 410 8.09 -27.69 7.12
CA THR A 410 7.11 -28.47 6.33
C THR A 410 5.99 -28.98 7.23
N PRO A 411 5.03 -28.13 7.62
CA PRO A 411 4.00 -28.49 8.58
C PRO A 411 3.07 -29.56 8.01
N ALA A 412 2.92 -30.71 8.66
CA ALA A 412 2.09 -31.82 8.17
C ALA A 412 0.80 -31.99 8.97
N THR A 413 0.72 -31.39 10.16
CA THR A 413 -0.42 -31.46 11.07
C THR A 413 -0.77 -30.08 11.65
N PRO A 414 -2.01 -29.87 12.15
CA PRO A 414 -2.36 -28.64 12.87
C PRO A 414 -1.44 -28.35 14.08
N ALA A 415 -0.90 -29.39 14.73
CA ALA A 415 0.06 -29.22 15.82
C ALA A 415 1.39 -28.63 15.33
N ASP A 416 1.84 -28.97 14.12
CA ASP A 416 3.05 -28.36 13.52
C ASP A 416 2.83 -26.88 13.23
N LEU A 417 1.63 -26.49 12.78
CA LEU A 417 1.26 -25.08 12.61
C LEU A 417 1.26 -24.36 13.95
N SER A 418 0.58 -24.89 14.97
CA SER A 418 0.66 -24.35 16.34
C SER A 418 2.10 -24.20 16.83
N SER A 419 2.97 -25.18 16.56
CA SER A 419 4.39 -25.09 16.89
C SER A 419 5.11 -23.96 16.17
N LEU A 420 4.81 -23.70 14.89
CA LEU A 420 5.38 -22.57 14.15
C LEU A 420 4.99 -21.23 14.77
N PHE A 421 3.70 -20.99 14.97
CA PHE A 421 3.20 -19.72 15.53
C PHE A 421 3.72 -19.49 16.95
N THR A 422 3.76 -20.52 17.80
CA THR A 422 4.33 -20.43 19.16
C THR A 422 5.84 -20.21 19.17
N ARG A 423 6.61 -20.85 18.27
CA ARG A 423 8.05 -20.58 18.12
C ARG A 423 8.33 -19.12 17.75
N TYR A 424 7.54 -18.56 16.82
CA TYR A 424 7.61 -17.14 16.48
C TYR A 424 7.35 -16.24 17.70
N LEU A 425 6.29 -16.54 18.48
CA LEU A 425 5.97 -15.80 19.71
C LEU A 425 7.06 -15.91 20.78
N HIS A 426 7.81 -17.02 20.82
CA HIS A 426 8.99 -17.18 21.66
C HIS A 426 10.26 -16.51 21.12
N CYS A 427 10.15 -15.76 20.01
CA CYS A 427 11.27 -15.12 19.32
C CYS A 427 12.39 -16.12 18.97
N ASP A 428 12.03 -17.35 18.57
CA ASP A 428 12.99 -18.36 18.14
C ASP A 428 13.81 -17.84 16.93
N PRO A 429 15.16 -17.76 17.02
CA PRO A 429 16.00 -17.33 15.90
C PRO A 429 15.83 -18.18 14.62
N ALA A 430 15.34 -19.42 14.75
CA ALA A 430 15.06 -20.30 13.61
C ALA A 430 13.65 -20.12 13.01
N ALA A 431 12.76 -19.34 13.64
CA ALA A 431 11.46 -18.93 13.10
C ALA A 431 11.21 -17.43 13.38
N PRO A 432 12.02 -16.54 12.80
CA PRO A 432 11.93 -15.09 13.06
C PRO A 432 10.71 -14.44 12.40
N THR A 433 9.99 -15.17 11.54
CA THR A 433 8.84 -14.69 10.77
C THR A 433 7.70 -15.71 10.73
N THR A 434 6.53 -15.25 10.30
CA THR A 434 5.40 -16.07 9.88
C THR A 434 4.93 -15.63 8.48
N PRO A 435 4.08 -16.38 7.79
CA PRO A 435 3.47 -15.94 6.54
C PRO A 435 2.72 -14.61 6.64
N PHE A 436 2.26 -14.25 7.85
CA PHE A 436 1.49 -13.03 8.13
C PHE A 436 2.32 -11.89 8.72
N CYS A 437 3.57 -12.15 9.12
CA CYS A 437 4.47 -11.17 9.72
C CYS A 437 5.93 -11.49 9.40
N ASP A 438 6.56 -10.64 8.59
CA ASP A 438 7.96 -10.73 8.17
C ASP A 438 8.93 -9.98 9.10
N MET A 439 8.43 -9.48 10.23
CA MET A 439 9.18 -8.73 11.23
C MET A 439 9.23 -9.48 12.56
N PRO A 440 10.29 -9.29 13.38
CA PRO A 440 10.31 -9.75 14.75
C PRO A 440 9.10 -9.24 15.54
N LEU A 441 8.72 -9.99 16.58
CA LEU A 441 7.61 -9.62 17.44
C LEU A 441 7.80 -8.21 18.01
N SER A 442 6.78 -7.37 17.87
CA SER A 442 6.76 -6.00 18.41
C SER A 442 6.85 -6.04 19.95
N PRO A 443 7.66 -5.17 20.58
CA PRO A 443 7.73 -5.09 22.04
C PRO A 443 6.38 -4.83 22.72
N GLU A 444 5.40 -4.25 22.01
CA GLU A 444 4.04 -4.04 22.55
C GLU A 444 3.35 -5.34 22.96
N SER A 445 3.71 -6.45 22.29
CA SER A 445 3.11 -7.75 22.52
C SER A 445 3.58 -8.41 23.81
N GLU A 446 4.66 -7.92 24.45
CA GLU A 446 5.20 -8.49 25.70
C GLU A 446 4.14 -8.63 26.79
N THR A 447 3.25 -7.63 26.92
CA THR A 447 2.21 -7.58 27.95
C THR A 447 1.10 -8.62 27.74
N ILE A 448 0.93 -9.10 26.51
CA ILE A 448 -0.13 -10.04 26.13
C ILE A 448 0.43 -11.39 25.66
N LEU A 449 1.75 -11.54 25.65
CA LEU A 449 2.47 -12.71 25.15
C LEU A 449 2.01 -14.03 25.77
N PRO A 450 1.78 -14.15 27.10
CA PRO A 450 1.29 -15.39 27.69
C PRO A 450 -0.06 -15.84 27.10
N PHE A 451 -0.97 -14.89 26.85
CA PHE A 451 -2.28 -15.16 26.27
C PHE A 451 -2.16 -15.58 24.80
N LEU A 452 -1.29 -14.92 24.03
CA LEU A 452 -1.03 -15.29 22.63
C LEU A 452 -0.45 -16.71 22.52
N ILE A 453 0.50 -17.08 23.39
CA ILE A 453 1.06 -18.44 23.42
C ILE A 453 -0.03 -19.47 23.69
N GLU A 454 -0.92 -19.20 24.65
CA GLU A 454 -2.02 -20.11 24.98
C GLU A 454 -3.02 -20.25 23.82
N LEU A 455 -3.40 -19.15 23.17
CA LEU A 455 -4.27 -19.16 22.00
C LEU A 455 -3.68 -20.01 20.86
N ASN A 456 -2.38 -19.84 20.58
CA ASN A 456 -1.70 -20.56 19.50
C ASN A 456 -1.33 -22.01 19.85
N SER A 457 -1.56 -22.45 21.09
CA SER A 457 -1.24 -23.79 21.55
C SER A 457 -1.92 -24.88 20.70
N ALA A 458 -1.36 -26.08 20.70
CA ALA A 458 -1.93 -27.22 19.98
C ALA A 458 -3.34 -27.64 20.49
N GLU A 459 -3.68 -27.24 21.72
CA GLU A 459 -4.99 -27.49 22.34
C GLU A 459 -6.05 -26.52 21.83
N ARG A 460 -5.74 -25.21 21.76
CA ARG A 460 -6.71 -24.19 21.37
C ARG A 460 -6.76 -23.98 19.85
N GLN A 461 -5.61 -23.90 19.18
CA GLN A 461 -5.48 -23.69 17.72
C GLN A 461 -6.11 -22.38 17.22
N TYR A 462 -5.97 -21.29 17.98
CA TYR A 462 -6.34 -19.93 17.57
C TYR A 462 -5.10 -19.29 16.97
N TRP A 463 -4.80 -19.57 15.70
CA TRP A 463 -3.55 -19.12 15.08
C TRP A 463 -3.59 -17.62 14.82
N THR A 464 -2.94 -16.84 15.67
CA THR A 464 -3.04 -15.37 15.67
C THR A 464 -2.22 -14.74 14.56
N VAL A 465 -2.85 -13.82 13.82
CA VAL A 465 -2.27 -13.07 12.69
C VAL A 465 -2.32 -11.55 12.89
N GLY A 466 -2.89 -11.10 14.01
CA GLY A 466 -2.90 -9.72 14.45
C GLY A 466 -3.31 -9.62 15.91
N SER A 467 -2.67 -8.73 16.66
CA SER A 467 -3.02 -8.48 18.05
C SER A 467 -2.49 -7.13 18.50
N GLN A 468 -3.14 -6.54 19.49
CA GLN A 468 -2.67 -5.33 20.16
C GLN A 468 -3.15 -5.33 21.62
N PRO A 469 -2.34 -4.86 22.58
CA PRO A 469 -2.79 -4.70 23.96
C PRO A 469 -3.76 -3.51 24.12
N ALA A 470 -4.37 -3.41 25.30
CA ALA A 470 -5.06 -2.17 25.67
C ALA A 470 -4.04 -1.17 26.26
N VAL A 471 -4.14 0.09 25.87
CA VAL A 471 -3.27 1.18 26.35
C VAL A 471 -4.15 2.35 26.78
N ASP A 472 -3.94 2.80 28.02
CA ASP A 472 -4.63 3.94 28.62
C ASP A 472 -3.64 5.11 28.78
N ALA A 473 -3.68 6.06 27.84
CA ALA A 473 -2.91 7.30 27.87
C ALA A 473 -1.38 7.13 28.01
N ALA A 474 -0.78 6.29 27.16
CA ALA A 474 0.68 6.29 27.03
C ALA A 474 1.15 7.64 26.46
N ARG A 475 2.35 8.09 26.82
CA ARG A 475 2.91 9.32 26.24
C ARG A 475 3.21 9.10 24.75
N SER A 476 3.03 10.12 23.93
CA SER A 476 3.41 10.09 22.49
C SER A 476 4.88 9.71 22.26
N GLU A 477 5.75 9.97 23.24
CA GLU A 477 7.18 9.69 23.23
C GLU A 477 7.54 8.33 23.85
N ASP A 478 6.54 7.54 24.24
CA ASP A 478 6.76 6.20 24.79
C ASP A 478 7.49 5.31 23.77
N ALA A 479 8.48 4.55 24.23
CA ALA A 479 9.35 3.78 23.35
C ALA A 479 8.67 2.58 22.68
N VAL A 480 7.52 2.14 23.22
CA VAL A 480 6.79 0.95 22.76
C VAL A 480 5.49 1.35 22.08
N HIS A 481 4.69 2.21 22.72
CA HIS A 481 3.35 2.57 22.24
C HIS A 481 3.28 3.99 21.66
N GLY A 482 4.33 4.79 21.81
CA GLY A 482 4.36 6.18 21.39
C GLY A 482 4.47 6.35 19.88
N TRP A 483 3.70 7.28 19.34
CA TRP A 483 3.79 7.74 17.96
C TRP A 483 3.27 9.18 17.84
N GLY A 484 3.63 9.84 16.75
CA GLY A 484 3.21 11.20 16.43
C GLY A 484 3.98 12.29 17.18
N PRO A 485 3.50 13.54 17.15
CA PRO A 485 4.19 14.68 17.75
C PRO A 485 4.36 14.56 19.27
N PRO A 486 5.45 15.12 19.84
CA PRO A 486 5.70 15.07 21.28
C PRO A 486 4.65 15.85 22.09
N GLY A 487 4.48 15.47 23.36
CA GLY A 487 3.53 16.09 24.29
C GLY A 487 2.08 15.62 24.18
N GLY A 488 1.80 14.58 23.38
CA GLY A 488 0.49 13.95 23.26
C GLY A 488 0.30 12.69 24.11
N TYR A 489 -0.89 12.09 23.96
CA TYR A 489 -1.25 10.82 24.59
C TYR A 489 -1.86 9.84 23.57
N VAL A 490 -1.41 8.59 23.63
CA VAL A 490 -1.83 7.48 22.77
C VAL A 490 -2.70 6.51 23.55
N PHE A 491 -3.72 5.97 22.88
CA PHE A 491 -4.70 5.04 23.43
C PHE A 491 -4.91 3.86 22.48
N GLN A 492 -5.17 2.69 23.06
CA GLN A 492 -5.40 1.45 22.32
C GLN A 492 -6.51 0.62 22.96
N LYS A 493 -7.44 0.10 22.16
CA LYS A 493 -8.30 -1.03 22.54
C LYS A 493 -7.58 -2.34 22.27
N ALA A 494 -7.78 -3.32 23.13
CA ALA A 494 -7.29 -4.67 22.89
C ALA A 494 -8.08 -5.31 21.74
N TYR A 495 -7.37 -5.92 20.79
CA TYR A 495 -7.96 -6.81 19.80
C TYR A 495 -7.06 -8.02 19.54
N ALA A 496 -7.66 -9.09 19.04
CA ALA A 496 -6.96 -10.25 18.53
C ALA A 496 -7.65 -10.75 17.26
N GLU A 497 -6.83 -11.15 16.29
CA GLU A 497 -7.27 -11.70 15.01
C GLU A 497 -6.56 -13.03 14.76
N PHE A 498 -7.32 -14.06 14.40
CA PHE A 498 -6.82 -15.43 14.31
C PHE A 498 -7.62 -16.29 13.33
N PHE A 499 -7.00 -17.35 12.84
CA PHE A 499 -7.67 -18.42 12.10
C PHE A 499 -8.13 -19.53 13.04
N VAL A 500 -9.38 -19.97 12.88
CA VAL A 500 -9.98 -21.07 13.66
C VAL A 500 -10.94 -21.95 12.83
N PRO A 501 -11.19 -23.20 13.25
CA PRO A 501 -12.26 -24.02 12.67
C PRO A 501 -13.66 -23.48 12.99
N LEU A 502 -14.65 -23.81 12.15
CA LEU A 502 -16.06 -23.41 12.32
C LEU A 502 -16.63 -23.71 13.72
N ALA A 503 -16.24 -24.84 14.32
CA ALA A 503 -16.71 -25.23 15.65
C ALA A 503 -16.36 -24.18 16.72
N GLN A 504 -15.19 -23.53 16.61
CA GLN A 504 -14.77 -22.47 17.53
C GLN A 504 -15.50 -21.16 17.25
N VAL A 505 -15.78 -20.82 15.98
CA VAL A 505 -16.61 -19.66 15.62
C VAL A 505 -17.98 -19.76 16.27
N GLN A 506 -18.63 -20.93 16.17
CA GLN A 506 -19.92 -21.19 16.81
C GLN A 506 -19.86 -21.14 18.34
N LYS A 507 -18.72 -21.53 18.95
CA LYS A 507 -18.51 -21.40 20.39
C LYS A 507 -18.43 -19.92 20.79
N LEU A 508 -17.65 -19.12 20.07
CA LEU A 508 -17.52 -17.68 20.30
C LEU A 508 -18.85 -16.94 20.12
N GLU A 509 -19.63 -17.29 19.08
CA GLU A 509 -20.96 -16.72 18.85
C GLU A 509 -21.91 -16.96 20.04
N ARG A 510 -21.98 -18.20 20.55
CA ARG A 510 -22.78 -18.51 21.74
C ARG A 510 -22.31 -17.72 22.96
N LYS A 511 -20.99 -17.57 23.11
CA LYS A 511 -20.38 -16.82 24.22
C LYS A 511 -20.71 -15.33 24.14
N LEU A 512 -20.70 -14.73 22.95
CA LEU A 512 -21.13 -13.35 22.75
C LEU A 512 -22.58 -13.14 23.20
N VAL A 513 -23.48 -14.07 22.88
CA VAL A 513 -24.89 -13.97 23.31
C VAL A 513 -25.02 -14.03 24.84
N SER A 514 -24.25 -14.86 25.52
CA SER A 514 -24.35 -15.01 26.99
C SER A 514 -23.56 -13.98 27.80
N GLU A 515 -22.40 -13.55 27.32
CA GLU A 515 -21.41 -12.79 28.11
C GLU A 515 -21.17 -11.36 27.61
N ASN A 516 -21.86 -10.91 26.55
CA ASN A 516 -21.74 -9.55 26.02
C ASN A 516 -23.01 -8.68 26.14
N PRO A 517 -23.72 -8.65 27.30
CA PRO A 517 -24.98 -7.92 27.42
C PRO A 517 -24.83 -6.41 27.25
N ASN A 518 -23.63 -5.87 27.49
CA ASN A 518 -23.32 -4.44 27.40
C ASN A 518 -22.70 -4.03 26.06
N GLY A 519 -22.56 -4.95 25.08
CA GLY A 519 -21.94 -4.66 23.79
C GLY A 519 -20.47 -4.23 23.90
N ARG A 520 -19.72 -4.76 24.87
CA ARG A 520 -18.30 -4.44 25.09
C ARG A 520 -17.36 -5.20 24.15
N ILE A 521 -17.87 -6.23 23.48
CA ILE A 521 -17.10 -7.04 22.53
C ILE A 521 -17.71 -6.94 21.14
N SER A 522 -16.88 -6.65 20.15
CA SER A 522 -17.24 -6.75 18.73
C SER A 522 -16.49 -7.90 18.10
N MET A 523 -17.15 -8.65 17.23
CA MET A 523 -16.59 -9.78 16.49
C MET A 523 -16.94 -9.68 15.01
N TYR A 524 -15.95 -9.98 14.18
CA TYR A 524 -16.09 -10.20 12.75
C TYR A 524 -15.53 -11.59 12.43
N ALA A 525 -16.27 -12.41 11.69
CA ALA A 525 -15.84 -13.75 11.30
C ALA A 525 -16.23 -14.03 9.86
N ALA A 526 -15.30 -14.49 9.03
CA ALA A 526 -15.58 -14.84 7.65
C ALA A 526 -14.71 -15.98 7.13
N ASN A 527 -15.17 -16.65 6.07
CA ASN A 527 -14.42 -17.68 5.38
C ASN A 527 -14.19 -17.37 3.90
N ARG A 528 -13.42 -18.23 3.21
CA ARG A 528 -13.12 -18.08 1.78
C ARG A 528 -14.36 -18.27 0.88
N ARG A 529 -15.37 -19.02 1.34
CA ARG A 529 -16.61 -19.27 0.58
C ARG A 529 -17.57 -18.07 0.55
N GLY A 530 -17.29 -17.04 1.34
CA GLY A 530 -18.11 -15.82 1.43
C GLY A 530 -19.12 -15.83 2.58
N ASP A 531 -19.09 -16.84 3.46
CA ASP A 531 -19.88 -16.79 4.68
C ASP A 531 -19.30 -15.73 5.63
N TYR A 532 -20.18 -14.96 6.28
CA TYR A 532 -19.82 -13.85 7.15
C TYR A 532 -20.75 -13.78 8.37
N LEU A 533 -20.18 -13.54 9.54
CA LEU A 533 -20.87 -13.40 10.83
C LEU A 533 -20.31 -12.20 11.57
N THR A 534 -21.20 -11.39 12.16
CA THR A 534 -20.81 -10.27 13.02
C THR A 534 -21.91 -9.94 14.03
N ASN A 535 -21.54 -9.35 15.16
CA ASN A 535 -22.46 -8.75 16.12
C ASN A 535 -22.44 -7.21 16.10
N THR A 536 -21.78 -6.59 15.12
CA THR A 536 -21.74 -5.14 14.98
C THR A 536 -22.90 -4.62 14.13
N LEU A 537 -23.24 -3.35 14.30
CA LEU A 537 -24.17 -2.69 13.38
C LEU A 537 -23.53 -2.59 12.00
N LYS A 538 -24.38 -2.59 10.96
CA LYS A 538 -23.94 -2.30 9.59
C LYS A 538 -23.27 -0.93 9.54
N ASP A 539 -22.16 -0.83 8.82
CA ASP A 539 -21.37 0.39 8.65
C ASP A 539 -20.75 0.95 9.96
N ALA A 540 -20.66 0.12 11.02
CA ALA A 540 -20.00 0.51 12.26
C ALA A 540 -18.46 0.56 12.09
N VAL A 541 -17.88 1.70 12.46
CA VAL A 541 -16.43 1.92 12.46
C VAL A 541 -15.88 1.82 13.88
N ASN A 542 -15.02 0.85 14.15
CA ASN A 542 -14.37 0.72 15.46
C ASN A 542 -12.95 1.29 15.43
N ALA A 543 -12.76 2.50 15.94
CA ALA A 543 -11.42 3.00 16.25
C ALA A 543 -10.81 2.18 17.38
N VAL A 544 -9.67 1.54 17.10
CA VAL A 544 -8.90 0.72 18.05
C VAL A 544 -7.58 1.35 18.46
N THR A 545 -7.05 2.30 17.70
CA THR A 545 -5.89 3.11 18.11
C THR A 545 -6.14 4.57 17.76
N TRP A 546 -5.95 5.46 18.74
CA TRP A 546 -6.11 6.90 18.57
C TRP A 546 -5.16 7.67 19.49
N ALA A 547 -4.96 8.95 19.20
CA ALA A 547 -4.13 9.83 19.99
C ALA A 547 -4.68 11.25 20.04
N ALA A 548 -4.35 11.96 21.11
CA ALA A 548 -4.62 13.37 21.29
C ALA A 548 -3.29 14.13 21.39
N PHE A 549 -3.05 15.06 20.47
CA PHE A 549 -1.83 15.86 20.41
C PHE A 549 -2.12 17.34 20.69
N PRO A 550 -1.16 18.09 21.29
CA PRO A 550 -1.32 19.53 21.51
C PRO A 550 -1.57 20.28 20.20
N GLY A 551 -2.65 21.06 20.15
CA GLY A 551 -2.99 21.91 19.00
C GLY A 551 -3.49 21.17 17.76
N GLN A 552 -3.89 19.91 17.90
CA GLN A 552 -4.47 19.10 16.82
C GLN A 552 -5.79 18.45 17.27
N GLU A 553 -6.62 18.05 16.30
CA GLU A 553 -7.78 17.20 16.56
C GLU A 553 -7.33 15.77 16.97
N ILE A 554 -8.26 14.96 17.46
CA ILE A 554 -7.98 13.56 17.77
C ILE A 554 -7.66 12.82 16.47
N VAL A 555 -6.50 12.17 16.44
CA VAL A 555 -6.04 11.39 15.29
C VAL A 555 -6.33 9.92 15.54
N GLN A 556 -6.90 9.24 14.56
CA GLN A 556 -7.20 7.81 14.63
C GLN A 556 -6.30 7.07 13.64
N SER A 557 -5.46 6.18 14.16
CA SER A 557 -4.47 5.47 13.35
C SER A 557 -4.88 4.03 13.02
N THR A 558 -5.88 3.47 13.67
CA THR A 558 -6.25 2.08 13.43
C THR A 558 -7.74 1.93 13.64
N ILE A 559 -8.44 1.48 12.59
CA ILE A 559 -9.86 1.16 12.61
C ILE A 559 -10.07 -0.29 12.20
N ILE A 560 -11.14 -0.88 12.71
CA ILE A 560 -11.64 -2.19 12.28
C ILE A 560 -13.13 -2.04 11.97
N GLU A 561 -13.51 -2.34 10.73
CA GLU A 561 -14.88 -2.28 10.24
C GLU A 561 -15.14 -3.45 9.27
N GLU A 562 -16.41 -3.66 8.92
CA GLU A 562 -16.84 -4.76 8.04
C GLU A 562 -16.12 -4.74 6.68
N ILE A 563 -16.06 -3.59 6.02
CA ILE A 563 -15.48 -3.48 4.67
C ILE A 563 -13.97 -3.76 4.71
N SER A 564 -13.24 -3.21 5.69
CA SER A 564 -11.81 -3.48 5.87
C SER A 564 -11.57 -4.95 6.14
N PHE A 565 -12.33 -5.54 7.07
CA PHE A 565 -12.18 -6.93 7.44
C PHE A 565 -12.41 -7.87 6.26
N LEU A 566 -13.46 -7.64 5.47
CA LEU A 566 -13.76 -8.46 4.29
C LEU A 566 -12.71 -8.30 3.18
N ALA A 567 -12.14 -7.10 3.01
CA ALA A 567 -11.06 -6.87 2.05
C ALA A 567 -9.74 -7.52 2.49
N TRP A 568 -9.41 -7.46 3.79
CA TRP A 568 -8.24 -8.15 4.37
C TRP A 568 -8.39 -9.67 4.33
N LYS A 569 -9.60 -10.19 4.60
CA LYS A 569 -9.92 -11.61 4.56
C LYS A 569 -9.44 -12.28 3.27
N GLU A 570 -9.71 -11.67 2.11
CA GLU A 570 -9.30 -12.24 0.82
C GLU A 570 -7.77 -12.44 0.76
N GLU A 571 -6.99 -11.42 1.14
CA GLU A 571 -5.53 -11.52 1.20
C GLU A 571 -5.07 -12.54 2.23
N ALA A 572 -5.65 -12.54 3.44
CA ALA A 572 -5.25 -13.47 4.49
C ALA A 572 -5.43 -14.94 4.05
N PHE A 573 -6.49 -15.26 3.31
CA PHE A 573 -6.68 -16.59 2.74
C PHE A 573 -5.79 -16.86 1.52
N ASP A 574 -5.45 -15.84 0.73
CA ASP A 574 -4.49 -15.97 -0.37
C ASP A 574 -3.06 -16.22 0.14
N ILE A 575 -2.66 -15.65 1.28
CA ILE A 575 -1.37 -15.96 1.95
C ILE A 575 -1.27 -17.46 2.26
N TRP A 576 -2.33 -18.10 2.76
CA TRP A 576 -2.35 -19.55 2.99
C TRP A 576 -2.17 -20.34 1.70
N ARG A 577 -2.86 -19.92 0.62
CA ARG A 577 -2.76 -20.54 -0.69
C ARG A 577 -1.37 -20.37 -1.29
N GLU A 578 -0.75 -19.22 -1.12
CA GLU A 578 0.60 -18.96 -1.57
C GLU A 578 1.64 -19.73 -0.78
N TRP A 579 1.45 -19.84 0.54
CA TRP A 579 2.29 -20.67 1.38
C TRP A 579 2.21 -22.14 1.00
N SER A 580 1.01 -22.64 0.68
CA SER A 580 0.85 -24.02 0.24
C SER A 580 1.65 -24.30 -1.05
N LEU A 581 1.87 -23.30 -1.91
CA LEU A 581 2.59 -23.43 -3.19
C LEU A 581 4.09 -23.67 -3.03
N LEU A 582 4.62 -23.52 -1.82
CA LEU A 582 6.00 -23.91 -1.51
C LEU A 582 6.21 -25.43 -1.44
N TYR A 583 5.15 -26.23 -1.35
CA TYR A 583 5.21 -27.68 -1.12
C TYR A 583 4.56 -28.46 -2.26
N PRO A 584 5.08 -29.67 -2.59
CA PRO A 584 4.49 -30.52 -3.62
C PRO A 584 3.02 -30.86 -3.34
N ARG A 585 2.21 -31.02 -4.39
CA ARG A 585 0.75 -31.12 -4.38
C ARG A 585 0.22 -32.31 -3.61
N ALA A 586 0.97 -33.41 -3.68
CA ALA A 586 0.64 -34.64 -2.97
C ALA A 586 1.11 -34.64 -1.51
N SER A 587 1.91 -33.65 -1.09
CA SER A 587 2.49 -33.60 0.24
C SER A 587 1.42 -33.38 1.32
N PRO A 588 1.63 -33.91 2.55
CA PRO A 588 0.76 -33.59 3.68
C PRO A 588 0.69 -32.09 3.97
N ALA A 589 1.79 -31.37 3.79
CA ALA A 589 1.87 -29.93 4.03
C ALA A 589 0.98 -29.12 3.08
N ARG A 590 1.03 -29.42 1.78
CA ARG A 590 0.12 -28.83 0.80
C ARG A 590 -1.35 -28.99 1.23
N LYS A 591 -1.75 -30.24 1.51
CA LYS A 591 -3.14 -30.59 1.83
C LYS A 591 -3.63 -29.89 3.08
N LEU A 592 -2.79 -29.81 4.11
CA LEU A 592 -3.11 -29.11 5.35
C LEU A 592 -3.34 -27.61 5.08
N LEU A 593 -2.43 -26.96 4.37
CA LEU A 593 -2.51 -25.51 4.12
C LEU A 593 -3.68 -25.15 3.19
N GLU A 594 -3.98 -25.99 2.20
CA GLU A 594 -5.18 -25.86 1.37
C GLU A 594 -6.47 -26.06 2.19
N ASP A 595 -6.51 -27.07 3.08
CA ASP A 595 -7.65 -27.29 3.97
C ASP A 595 -7.91 -26.07 4.88
N VAL A 596 -6.85 -25.48 5.43
CA VAL A 596 -6.96 -24.23 6.20
C VAL A 596 -7.50 -23.09 5.32
N SER A 597 -6.96 -22.92 4.11
CA SER A 597 -7.41 -21.88 3.19
C SER A 597 -8.88 -22.02 2.76
N GLU A 598 -9.38 -23.25 2.64
CA GLU A 598 -10.72 -23.54 2.12
C GLU A 598 -11.80 -23.66 3.20
N ASN A 599 -11.44 -24.18 4.39
CA ASN A 599 -12.41 -24.62 5.40
C ASN A 599 -12.39 -23.83 6.70
N TRP A 600 -11.30 -23.12 7.00
CA TRP A 600 -11.19 -22.35 8.24
C TRP A 600 -11.80 -20.95 8.11
N TRP A 601 -11.90 -20.27 9.25
CA TRP A 601 -12.47 -18.93 9.38
C TRP A 601 -11.42 -17.97 9.92
N LEU A 602 -11.35 -16.79 9.33
CA LEU A 602 -10.66 -15.65 9.93
C LEU A 602 -11.64 -15.01 10.92
N VAL A 603 -11.17 -14.70 12.13
CA VAL A 603 -11.97 -14.07 13.19
C VAL A 603 -11.18 -12.91 13.79
N SER A 604 -11.82 -11.75 13.92
CA SER A 604 -11.30 -10.57 14.62
C SER A 604 -12.22 -10.22 15.79
N VAL A 605 -11.65 -10.07 16.99
CA VAL A 605 -12.37 -9.79 18.24
C VAL A 605 -11.78 -8.55 18.91
N ILE A 606 -12.64 -7.58 19.24
CA ILE A 606 -12.26 -6.29 19.82
C ILE A 606 -12.92 -6.15 21.19
N HIS A 607 -12.16 -5.73 22.19
CA HIS A 607 -12.70 -5.32 23.50
C HIS A 607 -12.73 -3.80 23.62
N HIS A 608 -13.91 -3.22 23.85
CA HIS A 608 -14.12 -1.77 23.82
C HIS A 608 -13.71 -1.05 25.09
N ASP A 609 -13.62 -1.74 26.23
CA ASP A 609 -13.14 -1.15 27.48
C ASP A 609 -11.60 -1.19 27.51
N TYR A 610 -10.99 -0.15 26.95
CA TYR A 610 -9.54 0.01 26.87
C TYR A 610 -8.85 0.17 28.23
N LYS A 611 -9.62 0.40 29.31
CA LYS A 611 -9.08 0.47 30.68
C LYS A 611 -8.90 -0.92 31.29
N ASP A 612 -9.61 -1.92 30.77
CA ASP A 612 -9.52 -3.29 31.23
C ASP A 612 -8.59 -4.10 30.31
N ALA A 613 -7.30 -4.05 30.62
CA ALA A 613 -6.24 -4.71 29.84
C ALA A 613 -6.41 -6.24 29.71
N LYS A 614 -7.20 -6.87 30.58
CA LYS A 614 -7.44 -8.32 30.56
C LYS A 614 -8.80 -8.74 30.00
N GLY A 615 -9.68 -7.77 29.70
CA GLY A 615 -11.07 -8.07 29.33
C GLY A 615 -11.20 -8.96 28.09
N LEU A 616 -10.42 -8.67 27.04
CA LEU A 616 -10.38 -9.51 25.84
C LEU A 616 -9.91 -10.94 26.14
N TRP A 617 -8.83 -11.06 26.89
CA TRP A 617 -8.16 -12.34 27.12
C TRP A 617 -9.02 -13.26 28.00
N ARG A 618 -9.70 -12.73 29.01
CA ARG A 618 -10.71 -13.49 29.78
C ARG A 618 -11.81 -14.05 28.89
N PHE A 619 -12.30 -13.22 27.96
CA PHE A 619 -13.31 -13.67 27.00
C PHE A 619 -12.79 -14.74 26.03
N LEU A 620 -11.54 -14.68 25.57
CA LEU A 620 -11.02 -15.68 24.64
C LEU A 620 -10.55 -16.98 25.31
N LEU A 621 -10.07 -16.90 26.56
CA LEU A 621 -9.45 -18.04 27.26
C LEU A 621 -10.38 -18.76 28.24
N ASP A 622 -11.61 -18.27 28.43
CA ASP A 622 -12.56 -18.83 29.40
C ASP A 622 -12.07 -18.71 30.87
N GLU A 623 -11.39 -17.60 31.21
CA GLU A 623 -10.96 -17.26 32.59
C GLU A 623 -12.07 -16.63 33.45
#